data_AF-A0A536P3Y5-F1
#
_entry.id   AF-A0A536P3Y5-F1
#
_cell.length_a   1.000
_cell.length_b   1.000
_cell.length_c   1.000
_cell.angle_alpha   90.00
_cell.angle_beta   90.00
_cell.angle_gamma   90.00
#
_symmetry.space_group_name_H-M   'P 1'
#
loop_
_entity.id
_entity.type
_entity.pdbx_description
1 polymer ?
#
loop_
_entity_poly.entity_id
_entity_poly.type
_entity_poly.pdbx_seq_one_letter_code
_entity_poly.pdbx_strand_id
1 'polypeptide(L)'
;MSPANMIDAPSQTPVTSERSQTRRIPASGNAGLAASGLIQAALGVEFFLSGLNKFADPEFVRNFRLFVDASPGTQTGLLAPLVHAIVQPNIAFFADLTKFIELGLGIVLLLGAIEVGRRRLSGRIAAQHGYEAPVALVASLAGLGAAGLSLSIALLMGEQLPTITPGRALTTAIPIELLLVPLGIAVAWMEFGRFRVLVRR
;
A
#
# COMPACT_ATOMS: atom_id res chain seq x y z
N MET A 1 67.00 3.80 -58.26
CA MET A 1 65.95 2.95 -57.64
C MET A 1 65.90 3.34 -56.17
N SER A 2 64.77 3.89 -55.73
CA SER A 2 64.55 4.36 -54.35
C SER A 2 63.25 3.74 -53.85
N PRO A 3 63.26 3.03 -52.72
CA PRO A 3 62.06 2.79 -51.92
C PRO A 3 62.28 3.34 -50.49
N ALA A 4 61.32 3.67 -49.66
CA ALA A 4 59.90 3.97 -49.75
C ALA A 4 59.57 4.55 -48.36
N ASN A 5 58.69 5.55 -48.30
CA ASN A 5 58.19 6.17 -47.07
C ASN A 5 57.63 5.13 -46.09
N MET A 6 58.10 5.16 -44.85
CA MET A 6 57.44 4.53 -43.69
C MET A 6 56.85 5.64 -42.84
N ILE A 7 55.55 5.91 -43.03
CA ILE A 7 54.76 6.79 -42.18
C ILE A 7 54.13 5.88 -41.13
N ASP A 8 54.53 6.06 -39.87
CA ASP A 8 53.93 5.41 -38.71
C ASP A 8 52.45 5.79 -38.60
N ALA A 9 51.57 4.79 -38.63
CA ALA A 9 50.16 4.95 -38.31
C ALA A 9 49.99 4.87 -36.78
N PRO A 10 49.31 5.83 -36.12
CA PRO A 10 49.02 5.71 -34.70
C PRO A 10 47.97 4.62 -34.46
N SER A 11 48.34 3.64 -33.63
CA SER A 11 47.48 2.59 -33.12
C SER A 11 46.37 3.18 -32.25
N GLN A 12 45.19 3.38 -32.83
CA GLN A 12 43.98 3.69 -32.08
C GLN A 12 43.56 2.44 -31.30
N THR A 13 43.90 2.41 -30.01
CA THR A 13 43.28 1.49 -29.06
C THR A 13 41.81 1.88 -28.94
N PRO A 14 40.85 0.97 -29.19
CA PRO A 14 39.45 1.28 -28.98
C PRO A 14 39.24 1.41 -27.47
N VAL A 15 39.08 2.65 -27.00
CA VAL A 15 38.55 2.93 -25.67
C VAL A 15 37.12 2.43 -25.69
N THR A 16 36.91 1.18 -25.27
CA THR A 16 35.59 0.68 -24.91
C THR A 16 35.10 1.56 -23.77
N SER A 17 34.37 2.62 -24.13
CA SER A 17 33.52 3.31 -23.18
C SER A 17 32.54 2.26 -22.69
N GLU A 18 32.79 1.71 -21.50
CA GLU A 18 31.75 1.06 -20.72
C GLU A 18 30.69 2.13 -20.49
N ARG A 19 29.75 2.24 -21.44
CA ARG A 19 28.45 2.80 -21.18
C ARG A 19 27.88 1.91 -20.09
N SER A 20 28.07 2.35 -18.85
CA SER A 20 27.20 1.98 -17.74
C SER A 20 25.79 2.21 -18.26
N GLN A 21 25.17 1.13 -18.75
CA GLN A 21 23.79 1.11 -19.13
C GLN A 21 23.03 1.22 -17.81
N THR A 22 22.92 2.44 -17.28
CA THR A 22 21.88 2.81 -16.34
C THR A 22 20.58 2.54 -17.08
N ARG A 23 20.07 1.31 -16.93
CA ARG A 23 18.79 0.87 -17.45
C ARG A 23 17.75 1.82 -16.86
N ARG A 24 17.40 2.87 -17.63
CA ARG A 24 16.39 3.84 -17.21
C ARG A 24 15.13 3.04 -16.95
N ILE A 25 14.63 3.13 -15.72
CA ILE A 25 13.29 2.65 -15.39
C ILE A 25 12.35 3.36 -16.38
N PRO A 26 11.49 2.63 -17.12
CA PRO A 26 10.55 3.26 -18.04
C PRO A 26 9.78 4.39 -17.34
N ALA A 27 9.55 5.52 -18.01
CA ALA A 27 8.90 6.68 -17.40
C ALA A 27 7.53 6.34 -16.77
N SER A 28 6.83 5.33 -17.28
CA SER A 28 5.59 4.78 -16.72
C SER A 28 5.75 4.17 -15.32
N GLY A 29 6.92 3.58 -15.02
CA GLY A 29 7.25 3.08 -13.68
C GLY A 29 7.35 4.19 -12.64
N ASN A 30 7.77 5.40 -13.05
CA ASN A 30 7.80 6.56 -12.15
C ASN A 30 6.39 7.10 -11.86
N ALA A 31 5.49 7.12 -12.84
CA ALA A 31 4.10 7.56 -12.62
C ALA A 31 3.30 6.56 -11.75
N GLY A 32 3.46 5.25 -11.99
CA GLY A 32 2.82 4.22 -11.17
C GLY A 32 3.27 4.27 -9.70
N LEU A 33 4.56 4.49 -9.46
CA LEU A 33 5.05 4.74 -8.10
C LEU A 33 4.44 6.02 -7.50
N ALA A 34 4.18 7.07 -8.29
CA ALA A 34 3.57 8.31 -7.78
C ALA A 34 2.17 8.05 -7.25
N ALA A 35 1.37 7.35 -8.06
CA ALA A 35 0.03 6.94 -7.71
C ALA A 35 0.04 6.06 -6.47
N SER A 36 0.96 5.08 -6.39
CA SER A 36 1.15 4.26 -5.18
C SER A 36 1.40 5.11 -3.94
N GLY A 37 2.29 6.10 -4.02
CA GLY A 37 2.60 6.98 -2.89
C GLY A 37 1.41 7.83 -2.43
N LEU A 38 0.61 8.34 -3.38
CA LEU A 38 -0.59 9.13 -3.06
C LEU A 38 -1.69 8.25 -2.44
N ILE A 39 -1.92 7.05 -2.96
CA ILE A 39 -2.89 6.12 -2.40
C ILE A 39 -2.44 5.67 -1.00
N GLN A 40 -1.16 5.35 -0.82
CA GLN A 40 -0.57 5.05 0.48
C GLN A 40 -0.76 6.21 1.47
N ALA A 41 -0.57 7.46 1.04
CA ALA A 41 -0.79 8.61 1.91
C ALA A 41 -2.27 8.72 2.33
N ALA A 42 -3.21 8.58 1.39
CA ALA A 42 -4.64 8.66 1.67
C ALA A 42 -5.10 7.54 2.63
N LEU A 43 -4.77 6.29 2.32
CA LEU A 43 -5.07 5.15 3.20
C LEU A 43 -4.32 5.26 4.54
N GLY A 44 -3.07 5.73 4.51
CA GLY A 44 -2.26 5.90 5.70
C GLY A 44 -2.86 6.92 6.66
N VAL A 45 -3.32 8.06 6.16
CA VAL A 45 -4.03 9.07 6.98
C VAL A 45 -5.33 8.50 7.54
N GLU A 46 -6.14 7.84 6.71
CA GLU A 46 -7.41 7.24 7.12
C GLU A 46 -7.21 6.26 8.29
N PHE A 47 -6.33 5.28 8.13
CA PHE A 47 -6.08 4.26 9.14
C PHE A 47 -5.36 4.82 10.38
N PHE A 48 -4.46 5.80 10.21
CA PHE A 48 -3.77 6.43 11.33
C PHE A 48 -4.76 7.21 12.21
N LEU A 49 -5.59 8.06 11.60
CA LEU A 49 -6.60 8.84 12.33
C LEU A 49 -7.68 7.94 12.91
N SER A 50 -8.14 6.93 12.16
CA SER A 50 -9.10 5.94 12.66
C SER A 50 -8.55 5.21 13.89
N GLY A 51 -7.29 4.75 13.85
CA GLY A 51 -6.63 4.14 15.00
C GLY A 51 -6.52 5.10 16.19
N LEU A 52 -6.05 6.34 15.98
CA LEU A 52 -5.96 7.35 17.04
C LEU A 52 -7.32 7.67 17.67
N ASN A 53 -8.38 7.76 16.88
CA ASN A 53 -9.74 7.97 17.38
C ASN A 53 -10.17 6.83 18.30
N LYS A 54 -9.83 5.58 17.97
CA LYS A 54 -10.14 4.42 18.81
C LYS A 54 -9.31 4.36 20.10
N PHE A 55 -8.07 4.87 20.08
CA PHE A 55 -7.27 5.04 21.30
C PHE A 55 -7.76 6.19 22.19
N ALA A 56 -8.32 7.23 21.58
CA ALA A 56 -8.86 8.39 22.28
C ALA A 56 -10.25 8.15 22.88
N ASP A 57 -10.96 7.11 22.45
CA ASP A 57 -12.29 6.74 22.97
C ASP A 57 -12.18 5.76 24.16
N PRO A 58 -12.46 6.19 25.41
CA PRO A 58 -12.44 5.32 26.59
C PRO A 58 -13.49 4.20 26.52
N GLU A 59 -14.56 4.43 25.76
CA GLU A 59 -15.68 3.51 25.61
C GLU A 59 -15.54 2.60 24.37
N PHE A 60 -14.39 2.63 23.69
CA PHE A 60 -14.22 1.95 22.42
C PHE A 60 -14.56 0.46 22.47
N VAL A 61 -14.15 -0.26 23.52
CA VAL A 61 -14.44 -1.69 23.65
C VAL A 61 -15.95 -1.96 23.75
N ARG A 62 -16.67 -1.11 24.50
CA ARG A 62 -18.12 -1.19 24.60
C ARG A 62 -18.79 -0.85 23.26
N ASN A 63 -18.33 0.21 22.60
CA ASN A 63 -18.84 0.62 21.28
C ASN A 63 -18.58 -0.45 20.21
N PHE A 64 -17.41 -1.08 20.23
CA PHE A 64 -17.05 -2.19 19.35
C PHE A 64 -17.95 -3.41 19.56
N ARG A 65 -18.24 -3.78 20.82
CA ARG A 65 -19.23 -4.82 21.12
C ARG A 65 -20.59 -4.51 20.49
N LEU A 66 -21.10 -3.31 20.74
CA LEU A 66 -22.40 -2.88 20.22
C LEU A 66 -22.42 -2.91 18.69
N PHE A 67 -21.35 -2.44 18.06
CA PHE A 67 -21.19 -2.50 16.61
C PHE A 67 -21.23 -3.95 16.09
N VAL A 68 -20.44 -4.86 16.67
CA VAL A 68 -20.39 -6.27 16.25
C VAL A 68 -21.74 -6.95 16.48
N ASP A 69 -22.38 -6.74 17.62
CA ASP A 69 -23.63 -7.43 17.96
C ASP A 69 -24.82 -6.91 17.13
N ALA A 70 -24.82 -5.61 16.78
CA ALA A 70 -25.86 -5.00 15.95
C ALA A 70 -25.62 -5.15 14.43
N SER A 71 -24.43 -5.60 14.03
CA SER A 71 -24.03 -5.72 12.62
C SER A 71 -24.84 -6.78 11.88
N PRO A 72 -25.46 -6.46 10.72
CA PRO A 72 -26.19 -7.44 9.91
C PRO A 72 -25.34 -8.64 9.51
N GLY A 73 -24.07 -8.40 9.18
CA GLY A 73 -23.11 -9.44 8.82
C GLY A 73 -22.72 -10.38 9.95
N THR A 74 -22.95 -10.00 11.20
CA THR A 74 -22.82 -10.91 12.35
C THR A 74 -23.98 -11.90 12.42
N GLN A 75 -25.18 -11.49 11.99
CA GLN A 75 -26.38 -12.33 12.11
C GLN A 75 -26.52 -13.32 10.94
N THR A 76 -26.24 -12.87 9.71
CA THR A 76 -26.48 -13.66 8.50
C THR A 76 -25.35 -13.59 7.47
N GLY A 77 -24.26 -12.88 7.78
CA GLY A 77 -23.16 -12.66 6.85
C GLY A 77 -22.18 -13.83 6.71
N LEU A 78 -21.30 -13.74 5.70
CA LEU A 78 -20.28 -14.75 5.43
C LEU A 78 -19.31 -14.97 6.59
N LEU A 79 -19.06 -13.93 7.39
CA LEU A 79 -18.18 -14.00 8.55
C LEU A 79 -18.90 -14.37 9.85
N ALA A 80 -20.24 -14.48 9.85
CA ALA A 80 -21.05 -14.73 11.04
C ALA A 80 -20.56 -15.92 11.89
N PRO A 81 -20.26 -17.10 11.31
CA PRO A 81 -19.78 -18.23 12.12
C PRO A 81 -18.45 -17.94 12.84
N LEU A 82 -17.55 -17.23 12.17
CA LEU A 82 -16.25 -16.85 12.73
C LEU A 82 -16.40 -15.77 13.80
N VAL A 83 -17.30 -14.81 13.58
CA VAL A 83 -17.60 -13.74 14.53
C VAL A 83 -18.19 -14.32 15.81
N HIS A 84 -19.17 -15.22 15.71
CA HIS A 84 -19.77 -15.89 16.85
C HIS A 84 -18.79 -16.81 17.60
N ALA A 85 -17.95 -17.54 16.88
CA ALA A 85 -17.03 -18.51 17.49
C ALA A 85 -15.78 -17.86 18.10
N ILE A 86 -15.29 -16.76 17.53
CA ILE A 86 -13.96 -16.21 17.85
C ILE A 86 -14.04 -14.77 18.35
N VAL A 87 -14.77 -13.89 17.66
CA VAL A 87 -14.76 -12.45 17.96
C VAL A 87 -15.62 -12.13 19.19
N GLN A 88 -16.89 -12.56 19.21
CA GLN A 88 -17.82 -12.27 20.31
C GLN A 88 -17.36 -12.77 21.68
N PRO A 89 -16.78 -13.98 21.82
CA PRO A 89 -16.24 -14.44 23.10
C PRO A 89 -15.01 -13.63 23.55
N ASN A 90 -14.26 -13.04 22.59
CA ASN A 90 -12.99 -12.36 22.84
C ASN A 90 -13.05 -10.87 22.44
N ILE A 91 -14.20 -10.20 22.62
CA ILE A 91 -14.45 -8.84 22.11
C ILE A 91 -13.38 -7.83 22.53
N ALA A 92 -12.94 -7.85 23.78
CA ALA A 92 -11.93 -6.91 24.26
C ALA A 92 -10.60 -7.07 23.51
N PHE A 93 -10.17 -8.32 23.31
CA PHE A 93 -8.98 -8.64 22.56
C PHE A 93 -9.08 -8.15 21.11
N PHE A 94 -10.20 -8.43 20.41
CA PHE A 94 -10.37 -7.98 19.03
C PHE A 94 -10.51 -6.47 18.90
N ALA A 95 -11.18 -5.81 19.85
CA ALA A 95 -11.25 -4.36 19.91
C ALA A 95 -9.84 -3.76 20.03
N ASP A 96 -9.03 -4.23 20.97
CA ASP A 96 -7.66 -3.74 21.13
C ASP A 96 -6.79 -4.09 19.91
N LEU A 97 -6.91 -5.30 19.39
CA LEU A 97 -6.21 -5.72 18.18
C LEU A 97 -6.53 -4.80 17.00
N THR A 98 -7.79 -4.43 16.80
CA THR A 98 -8.20 -3.48 15.75
C THR A 98 -7.55 -2.11 15.95
N LYS A 99 -7.48 -1.59 17.20
CA LYS A 99 -6.78 -0.30 17.47
C LYS A 99 -5.32 -0.35 16.99
N PHE A 100 -4.59 -1.39 17.40
CA PHE A 100 -3.17 -1.52 17.08
C PHE A 100 -2.95 -1.79 15.59
N ILE A 101 -3.78 -2.62 14.96
CA ILE A 101 -3.69 -2.90 13.53
C ILE A 101 -3.95 -1.63 12.73
N GLU A 102 -5.02 -0.88 13.00
CA GLU A 102 -5.31 0.32 12.23
C GLU A 102 -4.22 1.37 12.36
N LEU A 103 -3.79 1.66 13.59
CA LEU A 103 -2.71 2.62 13.82
C LEU A 103 -1.41 2.16 13.15
N GLY A 104 -1.06 0.89 13.27
CA GLY A 104 0.13 0.30 12.67
C GLY A 104 0.10 0.35 11.14
N LEU A 105 -1.03 -0.01 10.53
CA LEU A 105 -1.25 0.11 9.08
C LEU A 105 -1.09 1.56 8.63
N GLY A 106 -1.71 2.51 9.36
CA GLY A 106 -1.60 3.93 9.09
C GLY A 106 -0.15 4.41 9.06
N ILE A 107 0.62 4.09 10.10
CA ILE A 107 2.04 4.44 10.20
C ILE A 107 2.84 3.84 9.03
N VAL A 108 2.69 2.55 8.76
CA VAL A 108 3.45 1.86 7.71
C VAL A 108 3.16 2.47 6.34
N LEU A 109 1.89 2.72 6.03
CA LEU A 109 1.49 3.31 4.75
C LEU A 109 1.99 4.75 4.60
N LEU A 110 1.97 5.55 5.67
CA LEU A 110 2.54 6.90 5.65
C LEU A 110 4.06 6.88 5.43
N LEU A 111 4.78 5.97 6.09
CA LEU A 111 6.22 5.81 5.88
C LEU A 111 6.52 5.35 4.45
N GLY A 112 5.73 4.41 3.91
CA GLY A 112 5.81 3.99 2.52
C GLY A 112 5.57 5.13 1.54
N ALA A 113 4.56 5.97 1.79
CA ALA A 113 4.28 7.16 1.00
C ALA A 113 5.43 8.18 1.02
N ILE A 114 6.00 8.45 2.20
CA ILE A 114 7.16 9.34 2.37
C ILE A 114 8.35 8.80 1.60
N GLU A 115 8.62 7.50 1.68
CA GLU A 115 9.75 6.87 0.99
C GLU A 115 9.60 6.94 -0.54
N VAL A 116 8.39 6.67 -1.04
CA VAL A 116 8.07 6.83 -2.46
C VAL A 116 8.17 8.31 -2.89
N GLY A 117 7.72 9.24 -2.05
CA GLY A 117 7.82 10.68 -2.28
C GLY A 117 9.27 11.18 -2.29
N ARG A 118 10.11 10.69 -1.37
CA ARG A 118 11.54 11.02 -1.27
C ARG A 118 12.28 10.74 -2.57
N ARG A 119 11.96 9.62 -3.25
CA ARG A 119 12.53 9.26 -4.55
C ARG A 119 12.21 10.22 -5.69
N ARG A 120 11.26 11.14 -5.50
CA ARG A 120 10.90 12.19 -6.47
C ARG A 120 11.71 13.46 -6.29
N LEU A 121 12.41 13.60 -5.16
CA LEU A 121 13.30 14.73 -4.93
C LEU A 121 14.56 14.58 -5.79
N SER A 122 15.44 15.57 -5.76
CA SER A 122 16.72 15.56 -6.48
C SER A 122 17.91 15.44 -5.53
N GLY A 123 19.09 15.14 -6.07
CA GLY A 123 20.34 15.09 -5.32
C GLY A 123 20.44 13.92 -4.34
N ARG A 124 21.21 14.10 -3.26
CA ARG A 124 21.52 13.05 -2.27
C ARG A 124 20.28 12.49 -1.57
N ILE A 125 19.23 13.29 -1.44
CA ILE A 125 17.97 12.89 -0.79
C ILE A 125 17.26 11.81 -1.59
N ALA A 126 17.42 11.77 -2.92
CA ALA A 126 16.80 10.77 -3.80
C ALA A 126 17.61 9.48 -3.98
N ALA A 127 18.80 9.42 -3.35
CA ALA A 127 19.72 8.30 -3.47
C ALA A 127 19.06 6.98 -3.05
N GLN A 128 19.48 5.88 -3.66
CA GLN A 128 18.98 4.57 -3.30
C GLN A 128 19.59 4.09 -1.98
N HIS A 129 18.75 3.61 -1.08
CA HIS A 129 19.15 2.99 0.17
C HIS A 129 18.85 1.49 0.16
N GLY A 130 19.62 0.72 0.94
CA GLY A 130 19.44 -0.74 1.05
C GLY A 130 18.14 -1.15 1.75
N TYR A 131 17.59 -0.30 2.61
CA TYR A 131 16.35 -0.59 3.35
C TYR A 131 15.08 -0.50 2.49
N GLU A 132 15.18 -0.05 1.24
CA GLU A 132 13.99 0.21 0.44
C GLU A 132 13.22 -1.05 0.03
N ALA A 133 13.92 -2.16 -0.16
CA ALA A 133 13.30 -3.44 -0.46
C ALA A 133 12.41 -3.92 0.71
N PRO A 134 12.90 -4.04 1.95
CA PRO A 134 12.04 -4.42 3.06
C PRO A 134 10.90 -3.41 3.30
N VAL A 135 11.12 -2.11 3.13
CA VAL A 135 10.03 -1.11 3.21
C VAL A 135 8.95 -1.38 2.16
N ALA A 136 9.31 -1.70 0.91
CA ALA A 136 8.36 -2.04 -0.14
C ALA A 136 7.54 -3.30 0.20
N LEU A 137 8.19 -4.32 0.76
CA LEU A 137 7.50 -5.53 1.19
C LEU A 137 6.51 -5.25 2.33
N VAL A 138 6.94 -4.50 3.34
CA VAL A 138 6.11 -4.15 4.50
C VAL A 138 4.94 -3.26 4.08
N ALA A 139 5.17 -2.27 3.21
CA ALA A 139 4.10 -1.46 2.63
C ALA A 139 3.11 -2.29 1.80
N SER A 140 3.60 -3.29 1.07
CA SER A 140 2.73 -4.22 0.33
C SER A 140 1.82 -5.02 1.26
N LEU A 141 2.38 -5.58 2.34
CA LEU A 141 1.61 -6.29 3.35
C LEU A 141 0.62 -5.37 4.06
N ALA A 142 0.99 -4.13 4.33
CA ALA A 142 0.07 -3.14 4.90
C ALA A 142 -1.08 -2.79 3.94
N GLY A 143 -0.82 -2.69 2.63
CA GLY A 143 -1.88 -2.55 1.62
C GLY A 143 -2.89 -3.70 1.66
N LEU A 144 -2.41 -4.94 1.78
CA LEU A 144 -3.27 -6.12 1.94
C LEU A 144 -4.02 -6.11 3.28
N GLY A 145 -3.35 -5.72 4.36
CA GLY A 145 -3.96 -5.59 5.68
C GLY A 145 -5.09 -4.56 5.70
N ALA A 146 -4.87 -3.39 5.09
CA ALA A 146 -5.87 -2.35 4.95
C ALA A 146 -7.06 -2.82 4.10
N ALA A 147 -6.81 -3.50 2.97
CA ALA A 147 -7.86 -4.07 2.14
C ALA A 147 -8.67 -5.15 2.89
N GLY A 148 -7.98 -6.05 3.60
CA GLY A 148 -8.61 -7.12 4.37
C GLY A 148 -9.45 -6.59 5.51
N LEU A 149 -8.94 -5.60 6.27
CA LEU A 149 -9.71 -4.99 7.36
C LEU A 149 -10.93 -4.25 6.81
N SER A 150 -10.78 -3.44 5.77
CA SER A 150 -11.89 -2.71 5.15
C SER A 150 -12.95 -3.67 4.62
N LEU A 151 -12.54 -4.76 3.95
CA LEU A 151 -13.46 -5.80 3.48
C LEU A 151 -14.18 -6.48 4.65
N SER A 152 -13.49 -6.80 5.73
CA SER A 152 -14.10 -7.43 6.90
C SER A 152 -15.16 -6.53 7.55
N ILE A 153 -14.90 -5.22 7.63
CA ILE A 153 -15.86 -4.22 8.15
C ILE A 153 -17.06 -4.12 7.20
N ALA A 154 -16.84 -4.03 5.88
CA ALA A 154 -17.92 -4.00 4.90
C ALA A 154 -18.83 -5.24 5.00
N LEU A 155 -18.23 -6.43 5.14
CA LEU A 155 -18.97 -7.68 5.31
C LEU A 155 -19.74 -7.70 6.63
N LEU A 156 -19.16 -7.20 7.72
CA LEU A 156 -19.85 -7.06 9.01
C LEU A 156 -21.03 -6.09 8.93
N MET A 157 -20.86 -4.94 8.28
CA MET A 157 -21.93 -3.96 8.06
C MET A 157 -23.05 -4.49 7.14
N GLY A 158 -22.84 -5.63 6.47
CA GLY A 158 -23.78 -6.18 5.50
C GLY A 158 -23.80 -5.38 4.20
N GLU A 159 -22.72 -4.67 3.88
CA GLU A 159 -22.59 -3.91 2.66
C GLU A 159 -22.67 -4.82 1.43
N GLN A 160 -23.38 -4.34 0.42
CA GLN A 160 -23.55 -5.05 -0.84
C GLN A 160 -22.56 -4.54 -1.88
N LEU A 161 -22.23 -5.40 -2.84
CA LEU A 161 -21.42 -4.99 -3.98
C LEU A 161 -22.12 -3.84 -4.72
N PRO A 162 -21.36 -2.87 -5.27
CA PRO A 162 -21.92 -1.74 -6.01
C PRO A 162 -22.82 -2.22 -7.15
N THR A 163 -24.08 -1.77 -7.14
CA THR A 163 -25.06 -2.06 -8.20
C THR A 163 -25.70 -0.76 -8.69
N ILE A 164 -26.18 -0.77 -9.93
CA ILE A 164 -26.91 0.35 -10.49
C ILE A 164 -28.29 0.39 -9.84
N THR A 165 -28.53 1.38 -8.98
CA THR A 165 -29.82 1.57 -8.30
C THR A 165 -30.48 2.87 -8.77
N PRO A 166 -31.54 2.80 -9.58
CA PRO A 166 -32.33 3.98 -9.94
C PRO A 166 -32.84 4.72 -8.70
N GLY A 167 -32.82 6.06 -8.71
CA GLY A 167 -33.29 6.88 -7.59
C GLY A 167 -32.26 7.21 -6.51
N ARG A 168 -31.02 6.69 -6.61
CA ARG A 168 -29.91 6.97 -5.68
C ARG A 168 -28.85 7.94 -6.20
N ALA A 169 -29.24 8.88 -7.08
CA ALA A 169 -28.31 9.75 -7.82
C ALA A 169 -27.45 10.69 -6.95
N LEU A 170 -27.89 11.00 -5.72
CA LEU A 170 -27.18 11.89 -4.79
C LEU A 170 -26.51 11.15 -3.62
N THR A 171 -26.55 9.82 -3.61
CA THR A 171 -25.86 9.02 -2.59
C THR A 171 -24.63 8.34 -3.20
N THR A 172 -23.64 8.05 -2.35
CA THR A 172 -22.45 7.30 -2.78
C THR A 172 -22.81 5.93 -3.34
N ALA A 173 -22.26 5.60 -4.52
CA ALA A 173 -22.49 4.33 -5.20
C ALA A 173 -21.65 3.17 -4.62
N ILE A 174 -20.52 3.48 -3.98
CA ILE A 174 -19.59 2.50 -3.40
C ILE A 174 -19.33 2.89 -1.94
N PRO A 175 -19.81 2.12 -0.95
CA PRO A 175 -19.46 2.31 0.46
C PRO A 175 -17.96 2.51 0.63
N ILE A 176 -17.54 3.41 1.53
CA ILE A 176 -16.14 3.79 1.63
C ILE A 176 -15.25 2.58 1.93
N GLU A 177 -15.72 1.68 2.79
CA GLU A 177 -15.04 0.44 3.15
C GLU A 177 -14.76 -0.43 1.90
N LEU A 178 -15.73 -0.53 1.00
CA LEU A 178 -15.58 -1.25 -0.27
C LEU A 178 -14.68 -0.51 -1.27
N LEU A 179 -14.62 0.81 -1.22
CA LEU A 179 -13.68 1.61 -2.03
C LEU A 179 -12.23 1.44 -1.54
N LEU A 180 -12.01 1.27 -0.24
CA LEU A 180 -10.65 1.07 0.32
C LEU A 180 -10.04 -0.27 -0.09
N VAL A 181 -10.87 -1.31 -0.35
CA VAL A 181 -10.38 -2.64 -0.77
C VAL A 181 -9.52 -2.60 -2.04
N PRO A 182 -10.01 -2.12 -3.21
CA PRO A 182 -9.19 -2.05 -4.42
C PRO A 182 -8.01 -1.10 -4.28
N LEU A 183 -8.13 -0.04 -3.47
CA LEU A 183 -7.01 0.88 -3.19
C LEU A 183 -5.88 0.18 -2.41
N GLY A 184 -6.21 -0.59 -1.37
CA GLY A 184 -5.25 -1.38 -0.61
C GLY A 184 -4.61 -2.47 -1.47
N ILE A 185 -5.38 -3.14 -2.34
CA ILE A 185 -4.86 -4.11 -3.32
C ILE A 185 -3.91 -3.44 -4.32
N ALA A 186 -4.24 -2.23 -4.79
CA ALA A 186 -3.38 -1.50 -5.71
C ALA A 186 -2.03 -1.16 -5.06
N VAL A 187 -2.02 -0.67 -3.82
CA VAL A 187 -0.80 -0.46 -3.03
C VAL A 187 -0.01 -1.76 -2.90
N ALA A 188 -0.68 -2.85 -2.49
CA ALA A 188 -0.06 -4.15 -2.32
C ALA A 188 0.66 -4.62 -3.59
N TRP A 189 -0.03 -4.51 -4.74
CA TRP A 189 0.48 -4.91 -6.04
C TRP A 189 1.69 -4.07 -6.47
N MET A 190 1.58 -2.74 -6.39
CA MET A 190 2.63 -1.82 -6.84
C MET A 190 3.88 -1.92 -5.97
N GLU A 191 3.73 -1.97 -4.64
CA GLU A 191 4.86 -2.09 -3.72
C GLU A 191 5.51 -3.47 -3.77
N PHE A 192 4.76 -4.55 -3.99
CA PHE A 192 5.35 -5.87 -4.23
C PHE A 192 6.15 -5.92 -5.54
N GLY A 193 5.63 -5.27 -6.59
CA GLY A 193 6.36 -5.07 -7.83
C GLY A 193 7.68 -4.32 -7.61
N ARG A 194 7.64 -3.24 -6.80
CA ARG A 194 8.83 -2.47 -6.41
C ARG A 194 9.83 -3.33 -5.62
N PHE A 195 9.36 -4.07 -4.62
CA PHE A 195 10.18 -4.99 -3.82
C PHE A 195 10.97 -5.97 -4.71
N ARG A 196 10.28 -6.64 -5.63
CA ARG A 196 10.91 -7.59 -6.56
C ARG A 196 11.99 -6.96 -7.44
N VAL A 197 11.83 -5.70 -7.84
CA VAL A 197 12.83 -4.98 -8.64
C VAL A 197 14.03 -4.61 -7.77
N LEU A 198 13.81 -4.23 -6.51
CA LEU A 198 14.88 -3.81 -5.60
C LEU A 198 15.73 -4.99 -5.10
N VAL A 199 15.15 -6.17 -4.87
CA VAL A 199 15.89 -7.37 -4.44
C VAL A 199 16.77 -7.97 -5.54
N ARG A 200 16.45 -7.69 -6.80
CA ARG A 200 17.20 -8.21 -7.96
C ARG A 200 18.39 -7.32 -8.37
N ARG A 201 18.60 -6.20 -7.68
CA ARG A 201 19.70 -5.26 -7.93
C ARG A 201 20.79 -5.45 -6.90
#